data_AF-A0A349R1Y0-F1
#
_entry.id   AF-A0A349R1Y0-F1
#
_cell.length_a   1.000
_cell.length_b   1.000
_cell.length_c   1.000
_cell.angle_alpha   90.00
_cell.angle_beta   90.00
_cell.angle_gamma   90.00
#
_symmetry.space_group_name_H-M   'P 1'
#
loop_
_entity.id
_entity.type
_entity.pdbx_description
1 polymer ?
#
loop_
_entity_poly.entity_id
_entity_poly.type
_entity_poly.pdbx_seq_one_letter_code
_entity_poly.pdbx_strand_id
1 'polypeptide(L)'
;MNMVSGKTDTIFISVHQADSVLIKIKTPMDTANVRISQLFLPDGSSDGPFGKEFTYRFKDIGQYHITVNENKMIGNHYSGPYLVQIVPIVQSF
;
A
#
# COMPACT_ATOMS: atom_id res chain seq x y z
N MET A 1 9.73 1.75 7.66
CA MET A 1 9.99 0.29 7.61
C MET A 1 11.22 0.06 6.76
N ASN A 2 11.84 -1.12 6.83
CA ASN A 2 13.01 -1.44 6.02
C ASN A 2 12.70 -2.67 5.17
N MET A 3 12.64 -2.47 3.86
CA MET A 3 12.32 -3.53 2.93
C MET A 3 13.49 -4.51 2.82
N VAL A 4 13.16 -5.78 2.72
CA VAL A 4 14.13 -6.84 2.41
C VAL A 4 13.73 -7.46 1.07
N SER A 5 14.68 -7.49 0.12
CA SER A 5 14.44 -8.06 -1.21
C SER A 5 13.87 -9.49 -1.14
N GLY A 6 12.91 -9.79 -2.01
CA GLY A 6 12.20 -11.08 -2.02
C GLY A 6 11.21 -11.32 -0.87
N LYS A 7 11.07 -10.38 0.07
CA LYS A 7 10.07 -10.45 1.16
C LYS A 7 8.85 -9.58 0.86
N THR A 8 7.75 -9.94 1.52
CA THR A 8 6.51 -9.18 1.49
C THR A 8 6.21 -8.68 2.89
N ASP A 9 6.00 -7.38 2.99
CA ASP A 9 5.48 -6.75 4.21
C ASP A 9 3.96 -6.65 4.09
N THR A 10 3.25 -6.97 5.17
CA THR A 10 1.79 -6.84 5.27
C THR A 10 1.44 -5.77 6.28
N ILE A 11 0.60 -4.83 5.89
CA ILE A 11 0.19 -3.71 6.73
C ILE A 11 -1.33 -3.77 6.90
N PHE A 12 -1.79 -3.96 8.12
CA PHE A 12 -3.20 -4.02 8.48
C PHE A 12 -3.77 -2.62 8.71
N ILE A 13 -4.98 -2.38 8.21
CA ILE A 13 -5.69 -1.11 8.31
C ILE A 13 -7.06 -1.42 8.90
N SER A 14 -7.29 -0.98 10.14
CA SER A 14 -8.60 -1.08 10.79
C SER A 14 -9.45 0.12 10.36
N VAL A 15 -10.52 -0.17 9.64
CA VAL A 15 -11.49 0.84 9.18
C VAL A 15 -12.71 0.77 10.08
N HIS A 16 -13.04 1.89 10.72
CA HIS A 16 -14.18 2.00 11.65
C HIS A 16 -15.38 2.75 11.05
N GLN A 17 -15.18 3.45 9.94
CA GLN A 17 -16.22 4.14 9.18
C GLN A 17 -15.78 4.25 7.72
N ALA A 18 -16.74 4.39 6.81
CA ALA A 18 -16.43 4.61 5.40
C ALA A 18 -15.67 5.94 5.22
N ASP A 19 -14.54 5.90 4.51
CA ASP A 19 -13.71 7.06 4.23
C ASP A 19 -12.89 6.85 2.95
N SER A 20 -12.37 7.93 2.38
CA SER A 20 -11.47 7.89 1.23
C SER A 20 -10.06 8.27 1.65
N VAL A 21 -9.07 7.49 1.21
CA VAL A 21 -7.67 7.73 1.53
C VAL A 21 -6.82 7.71 0.28
N LEU A 22 -5.74 8.49 0.31
CA LEU A 22 -4.56 8.28 -0.53
C LEU A 22 -3.58 7.41 0.24
N ILE A 23 -3.20 6.28 -0.35
CA ILE A 23 -2.12 5.43 0.16
C ILE A 23 -0.90 5.62 -0.74
N LYS A 24 0.25 5.94 -0.15
CA LYS A 24 1.48 6.26 -0.88
C LYS A 24 2.73 5.66 -0.24
N ILE A 25 3.62 5.15 -1.06
CA ILE A 25 4.98 4.76 -0.69
C ILE A 25 5.94 5.92 -0.92
N LYS A 26 6.77 6.21 0.09
CA LYS A 26 7.93 7.09 -0.02
C LYS A 26 9.22 6.30 0.18
N THR A 27 10.20 6.61 -0.65
CA THR A 27 11.56 6.05 -0.60
C THR A 27 12.57 7.19 -0.68
N PRO A 28 13.81 7.02 -0.17
CA PRO A 28 14.87 8.02 -0.34
C PRO A 28 15.24 8.27 -1.80
N MET A 29 15.01 7.28 -2.67
CA MET A 29 15.29 7.34 -4.10
C MET A 29 14.06 6.95 -4.89
N ASP A 30 13.74 7.69 -5.95
CA ASP A 30 12.58 7.40 -6.81
C ASP A 30 12.72 6.10 -7.60
N THR A 31 13.94 5.61 -7.79
CA THR A 31 14.24 4.37 -8.53
C THR A 31 14.11 3.08 -7.69
N ALA A 32 13.78 3.19 -6.40
CA ALA A 32 13.59 2.03 -5.53
C ALA A 32 12.47 1.10 -6.04
N ASN A 33 12.78 -0.19 -6.21
CA ASN A 33 11.81 -1.21 -6.61
C ASN A 33 10.94 -1.65 -5.43
N VAL A 34 9.95 -0.82 -5.12
CA VAL A 34 8.94 -1.10 -4.10
C VAL A 34 7.59 -0.56 -4.56
N ARG A 35 6.54 -1.36 -4.36
CA ARG A 35 5.17 -1.00 -4.71
C ARG A 35 4.17 -1.49 -3.67
N ILE A 36 2.99 -0.87 -3.63
CA ILE A 36 1.83 -1.54 -3.05
C ILE A 36 1.41 -2.63 -4.04
N SER A 37 1.57 -3.89 -3.66
CA SER A 37 1.32 -5.01 -4.55
C SER A 37 -0.13 -5.42 -4.59
N GLN A 38 -0.86 -5.43 -3.47
CA GLN A 38 -2.29 -5.76 -3.43
C GLN A 38 -2.95 -5.06 -2.24
N LEU A 39 -4.24 -4.78 -2.37
CA LEU A 39 -5.15 -4.47 -1.26
C LEU A 39 -6.08 -5.68 -1.07
N PHE A 40 -6.26 -6.11 0.16
CA PHE A 40 -7.21 -7.15 0.55
C PHE A 40 -8.33 -6.53 1.38
N LEU A 41 -9.56 -6.90 1.04
CA LEU A 41 -10.79 -6.40 1.63
C LEU A 41 -11.25 -7.30 2.80
N PRO A 42 -12.14 -6.82 3.68
CA PRO A 42 -12.67 -7.61 4.80
C PRO A 42 -13.40 -8.88 4.37
N ASP A 43 -13.97 -8.91 3.17
CA ASP A 43 -14.66 -10.07 2.60
C ASP A 43 -13.71 -11.12 1.98
N GLY A 44 -12.39 -10.86 2.03
CA GLY A 44 -11.35 -11.72 1.48
C GLY A 44 -11.08 -11.51 -0.01
N SER A 45 -11.82 -10.64 -0.69
CA SER A 45 -11.49 -10.23 -2.06
C SER A 45 -10.25 -9.33 -2.09
N SER A 46 -9.66 -9.14 -3.26
CA SER A 46 -8.45 -8.34 -3.43
C SER A 46 -8.49 -7.47 -4.67
N ASP A 47 -7.77 -6.36 -4.63
CA ASP A 47 -7.58 -5.42 -5.74
C ASP A 47 -6.08 -5.11 -5.95
N GLY A 48 -5.75 -4.59 -7.13
CA GLY A 48 -4.38 -4.35 -7.60
C GLY A 48 -3.90 -5.35 -8.66
N PRO A 49 -2.61 -5.31 -9.04
CA PRO A 49 -1.53 -4.61 -8.36
C PRO A 49 -1.50 -3.11 -8.54
N PHE A 50 -0.98 -2.42 -7.53
CA PHE A 50 -0.80 -0.97 -7.57
C PHE A 50 0.68 -0.61 -7.77
N GLY A 51 0.94 0.68 -7.94
CA GLY A 51 2.29 1.24 -8.03
C GLY A 51 2.76 1.77 -6.69
N LYS A 52 3.32 2.98 -6.70
CA LYS A 52 3.72 3.68 -5.48
C LYS A 52 2.56 4.35 -4.76
N GLU A 53 1.42 4.55 -5.42
CA GLU A 53 0.26 5.17 -4.78
C GLU A 53 -1.04 4.71 -5.43
N PHE A 54 -2.13 4.81 -4.67
CA PHE A 54 -3.50 4.69 -5.14
C PHE A 54 -4.44 5.41 -4.18
N THR A 55 -5.57 5.87 -4.72
CA THR A 55 -6.70 6.36 -3.92
C THR A 55 -7.70 5.23 -3.77
N TYR A 56 -8.26 5.08 -2.57
CA TYR A 56 -9.29 4.07 -2.31
C TYR A 56 -10.38 4.62 -1.39
N ARG A 57 -11.62 4.20 -1.64
CA ARG A 57 -12.75 4.46 -0.76
C ARG A 57 -13.11 3.19 -0.02
N PHE A 58 -12.83 3.15 1.28
CA PHE A 58 -13.29 2.08 2.14
C PHE A 58 -14.82 2.17 2.29
N LYS A 59 -15.52 1.16 1.78
CA LYS A 59 -16.99 1.07 1.87
C LYS A 59 -17.44 0.27 3.08
N ASP A 60 -16.65 -0.72 3.47
CA ASP A 60 -16.96 -1.64 4.56
C ASP A 60 -16.18 -1.27 5.82
N ILE A 61 -16.78 -1.56 6.97
CA ILE A 61 -16.11 -1.52 8.26
C ILE A 61 -15.42 -2.87 8.43
N GLY A 62 -14.16 -2.87 8.86
CA GLY A 62 -13.42 -4.10 9.07
C GLY A 62 -11.92 -3.95 8.93
N GLN A 63 -11.25 -5.09 8.89
CA GLN A 63 -9.81 -5.16 8.70
C GLN A 63 -9.49 -5.31 7.21
N TYR A 64 -8.87 -4.29 6.65
CA TYR A 64 -8.20 -4.35 5.37
C TYR A 64 -6.72 -4.67 5.60
N HIS A 65 -6.03 -5.15 4.57
CA HIS A 65 -4.57 -5.12 4.59
C HIS A 65 -4.00 -4.90 3.20
N ILE A 66 -2.87 -4.21 3.15
CA ILE A 66 -2.07 -4.08 1.93
C ILE A 66 -0.82 -4.94 2.02
N THR A 67 -0.34 -5.39 0.87
CA THR A 67 0.99 -6.00 0.76
C THR A 67 1.93 -5.04 0.05
N VAL A 68 3.18 -4.98 0.51
CA VAL A 68 4.26 -4.21 -0.10
C VAL A 68 5.41 -5.14 -0.41
N ASN A 69 5.84 -5.18 -1.67
CA ASN A 69 6.98 -5.95 -2.12
C ASN A 69 7.55 -5.41 -3.43
N GLU A 70 8.62 -6.03 -3.92
CA GLU A 70 9.24 -5.73 -5.20
C GLU A 70 8.27 -6.01 -6.35
N ASN A 71 8.33 -5.20 -7.40
CA ASN A 71 7.82 -5.63 -8.67
C ASN A 71 8.73 -6.73 -9.23
N LYS A 72 8.28 -7.99 -9.17
CA LYS A 72 9.02 -9.15 -9.67
C LYS A 72 9.27 -9.13 -11.19
N MET A 73 8.57 -8.27 -11.92
CA MET A 73 8.78 -8.10 -13.36
C MET A 73 9.94 -7.14 -13.67
N ILE A 74 10.44 -6.41 -12.67
CA ILE A 74 11.59 -5.50 -12.81
C ILE A 74 12.78 -6.15 -12.11
N GLY A 75 13.87 -6.35 -12.85
CA GLY A 75 15.05 -7.08 -12.36
C GLY A 75 15.93 -6.34 -11.35
N ASN A 76 15.58 -5.11 -10.96
CA ASN A 76 16.34 -4.38 -9.94
C ASN A 76 15.84 -4.75 -8.54
N HIS A 77 16.68 -5.39 -7.74
CA HIS A 77 16.36 -5.67 -6.35
C HIS A 77 16.40 -4.39 -5.50
N TYR A 78 15.60 -4.36 -4.43
CA TYR A 78 15.59 -3.29 -3.45
C TYR A 78 15.57 -3.86 -2.02
N SER A 79 16.59 -3.50 -1.26
CA SER A 79 16.58 -3.57 0.20
C SER A 79 16.90 -2.18 0.72
N GLY A 80 16.05 -1.63 1.60
CA GLY A 80 16.21 -0.25 2.05
C GLY A 80 14.97 0.36 2.68
N PRO A 81 15.13 1.56 3.26
CA PRO A 81 14.07 2.19 4.02
C PRO A 81 12.94 2.69 3.11
N TYR A 82 11.72 2.46 3.54
CA TYR A 82 10.54 3.05 2.93
C TYR A 82 9.49 3.39 3.97
N LEU A 83 8.58 4.28 3.59
CA LEU A 83 7.44 4.71 4.40
C LEU A 83 6.16 4.44 3.63
N VAL A 84 5.13 3.99 4.35
CA VAL A 84 3.75 4.00 3.85
C VAL A 84 3.03 5.15 4.53
N GLN A 85 2.45 6.03 3.73
CA GLN A 85 1.57 7.10 4.19
C GLN A 85 0.14 6.74 3.81
N ILE A 86 -0.77 6.87 4.78
CA ILE A 86 -2.21 6.74 4.59
C ILE A 86 -2.79 8.10 4.98
N VAL A 87 -3.34 8.82 3.99
CA VAL A 87 -3.78 10.21 4.16
C VAL A 87 -5.27 10.28 3.84
N PRO A 88 -6.13 10.69 4.79
CA PRO A 88 -7.54 10.96 4.51
C PRO A 88 -7.70 12.02 3.44
N ILE A 89 -8.59 11.79 2.49
CA ILE A 89 -8.95 12.76 1.46
C ILE A 89 -10.12 13.57 2.01
N VAL A 90 -9.81 14.73 2.60
CA VAL A 90 -10.83 15.67 3.03
C VAL A 90 -11.38 16.36 1.78
N GLN A 91 -12.66 16.16 1.49
CA GLN A 91 -13.36 16.98 0.52
C GLN A 91 -13.60 18.35 1.16
N SER A 92 -12.94 19.39 0.64
CA SER A 92 -13.27 20.77 0.99
C SER A 92 -14.68 21.07 0.46
N PHE A 93 -15.58 21.43 1.37
CA PHE A 93 -16.89 22.00 1.05
C PHE A 93 -16.80 23.51 0.89
#